data_AF-A0A969HVV3-F1
#
_entry.id   AF-A0A969HVV3-F1
#
_cell.length_a   1.000
_cell.length_b   1.000
_cell.length_c   1.000
_cell.angle_alpha   90.00
_cell.angle_beta   90.00
_cell.angle_gamma   90.00
#
_symmetry.space_group_name_H-M   'P 1'
#
loop_
_entity.id
_entity.type
_entity.pdbx_description
1 polymer ?
#
loop_
_entity_poly.entity_id
_entity_poly.type
_entity_poly.pdbx_seq_one_letter_code
_entity_poly.pdbx_strand_id
1 'polypeptide(L)'
;PPDDIQYAQDLGLIHLDKPLRIANAIYREIIPRELIYSTEYTMVQEAAWYIAPDGRLDMPKLLTAFQDFFREHSEHWVERFRYKEAGPQLLLQAFLQRIVNGGGRIEREYGLGRKRTDLLIVWRVGNETQRVVIELKIQHKSREQTIAQGLPQTWEYMDKCGTTSGHLIIFDRTVGKPWDEKIYTRVEHYNGHEIVVWGV
;
A
#
# COMPACT_ATOMS: atom_id res chain seq x y z
N PRO A 1 -29.41 -15.22 4.76
CA PRO A 1 -28.09 -15.28 4.09
C PRO A 1 -27.04 -15.76 5.09
N PRO A 2 -26.15 -16.72 4.74
CA PRO A 2 -24.99 -16.98 5.57
C PRO A 2 -24.22 -15.67 5.78
N ASP A 3 -23.76 -15.42 7.00
CA ASP A 3 -22.80 -14.36 7.26
C ASP A 3 -21.53 -14.67 6.43
N ASP A 4 -21.13 -13.75 5.54
CA ASP A 4 -19.94 -13.91 4.68
C ASP A 4 -18.68 -14.24 5.51
N ILE A 5 -18.63 -13.75 6.75
CA ILE A 5 -17.55 -14.04 7.71
C ILE A 5 -17.60 -15.51 8.14
N GLN A 6 -18.77 -16.02 8.52
CA GLN A 6 -18.94 -17.42 8.90
C GLN A 6 -18.63 -18.33 7.72
N TYR A 7 -19.09 -17.97 6.52
CA TYR A 7 -18.82 -18.74 5.31
C TYR A 7 -17.33 -18.82 4.98
N ALA A 8 -16.60 -17.70 5.10
CA ALA A 8 -15.15 -17.68 4.91
C ALA A 8 -14.40 -18.48 6.00
N GLN A 9 -14.92 -18.51 7.23
CA GLN A 9 -14.40 -19.36 8.31
C GLN A 9 -14.63 -20.84 8.00
N ASP A 10 -15.82 -21.22 7.56
CA ASP A 10 -16.20 -22.60 7.26
C ASP A 10 -15.37 -23.17 6.09
N LEU A 11 -15.00 -22.31 5.12
CA LEU A 11 -14.05 -22.63 4.04
C LEU A 11 -12.59 -22.70 4.51
N GLY A 12 -12.30 -22.36 5.77
CA GLY A 12 -10.96 -22.33 6.33
C GLY A 12 -10.07 -21.21 5.77
N LEU A 13 -10.65 -20.15 5.17
CA LEU A 13 -9.90 -19.02 4.59
C LEU A 13 -9.42 -18.05 5.67
N ILE A 14 -10.17 -17.94 6.77
CA ILE A 14 -9.90 -17.06 7.91
C ILE A 14 -10.04 -17.81 9.24
N HIS A 15 -9.40 -17.30 10.27
CA HIS A 15 -9.72 -17.61 11.65
C HIS A 15 -10.35 -16.40 12.33
N LEU A 16 -11.43 -16.64 13.08
CA LEU A 16 -12.14 -15.63 13.86
C LEU A 16 -11.50 -15.39 15.24
N ASP A 17 -10.17 -15.51 15.32
CA ASP A 17 -9.43 -15.07 16.50
C ASP A 17 -9.64 -13.56 16.70
N LYS A 18 -9.30 -13.01 17.88
CA LYS A 18 -9.26 -11.55 18.09
C LYS A 18 -7.78 -11.10 18.08
N PRO A 19 -7.28 -10.44 17.02
CA PRO A 19 -7.97 -10.01 15.80
C PRO A 19 -8.16 -11.12 14.76
N LEU A 20 -9.16 -10.96 13.89
CA LEU A 20 -9.42 -11.83 12.74
C LEU A 20 -8.12 -11.97 11.93
N ARG A 21 -7.85 -13.15 11.36
CA ARG A 21 -6.64 -13.37 10.55
C ARG A 21 -6.91 -14.30 9.36
N ILE A 22 -6.18 -14.09 8.26
CA ILE A 22 -6.16 -15.03 7.13
C ILE A 22 -5.47 -16.31 7.59
N ALA A 23 -6.01 -17.46 7.19
CA ALA A 23 -5.70 -18.73 7.82
C ALA A 23 -4.24 -19.17 7.70
N ASN A 24 -3.58 -18.86 6.58
CA ASN A 24 -2.22 -19.30 6.33
C ASN A 24 -1.45 -18.34 5.40
N ALA A 25 -0.16 -18.64 5.18
CA ALA A 25 0.72 -17.83 4.33
C ALA A 25 0.31 -17.85 2.84
N ILE A 26 -0.21 -18.98 2.34
CA ILE A 26 -0.66 -19.10 0.94
C ILE A 26 -1.83 -18.14 0.70
N TYR A 27 -2.85 -18.16 1.55
CA TYR A 27 -4.01 -17.29 1.40
C TYR A 27 -3.68 -15.81 1.59
N ARG A 28 -2.69 -15.48 2.43
CA ARG A 28 -2.20 -14.10 2.58
C ARG A 28 -1.59 -13.56 1.29
N GLU A 29 -1.06 -14.43 0.44
CA GLU A 29 -0.51 -14.05 -0.86
C GLU A 29 -1.56 -14.11 -1.97
N ILE A 30 -2.32 -15.21 -2.03
CA ILE A 30 -3.22 -15.49 -3.16
C ILE A 30 -4.46 -14.60 -3.12
N ILE A 31 -5.17 -14.48 -1.98
CA ILE A 31 -6.45 -13.73 -1.95
C ILE A 31 -6.25 -12.29 -2.45
N PRO A 32 -5.25 -11.53 -1.99
CA PRO A 32 -5.09 -10.13 -2.41
C PRO A 32 -4.63 -10.01 -3.86
N ARG A 33 -3.82 -10.96 -4.34
CA ARG A 33 -3.44 -11.08 -5.76
C ARG A 33 -4.64 -11.37 -6.65
N GLU A 34 -5.53 -12.26 -6.24
CA GLU A 34 -6.76 -12.57 -7.00
C GLU A 34 -7.72 -11.37 -7.03
N LEU A 35 -7.83 -10.63 -5.93
CA LEU A 35 -8.67 -9.43 -5.85
C LEU A 35 -8.22 -8.30 -6.80
N ILE A 36 -6.94 -8.27 -7.17
CA ILE A 36 -6.35 -7.25 -8.06
C ILE A 36 -6.02 -7.78 -9.45
N TYR A 37 -6.20 -9.08 -9.72
CA TYR A 37 -5.74 -9.73 -10.94
C TYR A 37 -6.26 -9.04 -12.21
N SER A 38 -7.56 -8.71 -12.25
CA SER A 38 -8.15 -8.01 -13.40
C SER A 38 -7.61 -6.59 -13.60
N THR A 39 -7.16 -5.93 -12.52
CA THR A 39 -6.55 -4.60 -12.55
C THR A 39 -5.20 -4.61 -13.24
N GLU A 40 -4.39 -5.63 -12.98
CA GLU A 40 -3.04 -5.74 -13.53
C GLU A 40 -3.01 -5.74 -15.06
N TYR A 41 -4.00 -6.38 -15.72
CA TYR A 41 -4.05 -6.47 -17.18
C TYR A 41 -4.43 -5.16 -17.87
N THR A 42 -5.07 -4.24 -17.15
CA THR A 42 -5.51 -2.95 -17.72
C THR A 42 -4.47 -1.86 -17.59
N MET A 43 -3.38 -2.12 -16.87
CA MET A 43 -2.40 -1.11 -16.48
C MET A 43 -1.05 -1.33 -17.17
N VAL A 44 -0.66 -0.37 -18.00
CA VAL A 44 0.66 -0.38 -18.65
C VAL A 44 1.67 0.29 -17.71
N GLN A 45 2.36 -0.53 -16.92
CA GLN A 45 3.45 -0.09 -16.04
C GLN A 45 4.65 -1.03 -16.21
N GLU A 46 5.80 -0.45 -16.52
CA GLU A 46 7.08 -1.16 -16.67
C GLU A 46 8.02 -0.82 -15.51
N ALA A 47 8.59 -1.84 -14.89
CA ALA A 47 9.55 -1.66 -13.80
C ALA A 47 10.73 -0.77 -14.20
N ALA A 48 11.22 -0.91 -15.44
CA ALA A 48 12.35 -0.16 -15.99
C ALA A 48 12.17 1.36 -15.92
N TRP A 49 10.93 1.86 -15.91
CA TRP A 49 10.67 3.30 -15.83
C TRP A 49 11.01 3.89 -14.46
N TYR A 50 11.07 3.06 -13.42
CA TYR A 50 11.28 3.47 -12.03
C TYR A 50 12.63 3.02 -11.47
N ILE A 51 13.53 2.51 -12.31
CA ILE A 51 14.88 2.14 -11.91
C ILE A 51 15.80 3.34 -12.16
N ALA A 52 16.46 3.82 -11.11
CA ALA A 52 17.45 4.87 -11.18
C ALA A 52 18.76 4.36 -11.82
N PRO A 53 19.66 5.25 -12.28
CA PRO A 53 20.91 4.83 -12.93
C PRO A 53 21.82 3.93 -12.07
N ASP A 54 21.68 3.98 -10.74
CA ASP A 54 22.39 3.13 -9.78
C ASP A 54 21.73 1.75 -9.57
N GLY A 55 20.64 1.46 -10.27
CA GLY A 55 19.88 0.22 -10.18
C GLY A 55 18.86 0.16 -9.05
N ARG A 56 18.76 1.21 -8.21
CA ARG A 56 17.76 1.29 -7.13
C ARG A 56 16.39 1.69 -7.67
N LEU A 57 15.36 1.35 -6.90
CA LEU A 57 14.00 1.79 -7.18
C LEU A 57 13.86 3.26 -6.78
N ASP A 58 13.51 4.10 -7.75
CA ASP A 58 13.22 5.52 -7.58
C ASP A 58 11.80 5.69 -7.00
N MET A 59 11.74 5.65 -5.66
CA MET A 59 10.48 5.75 -4.93
C MET A 59 9.74 7.07 -5.15
N PRO A 60 10.41 8.25 -5.18
CA PRO A 60 9.74 9.49 -5.51
C PRO A 60 9.06 9.46 -6.88
N LYS A 61 9.76 9.00 -7.92
CA LYS A 61 9.19 8.88 -9.28
C LYS A 61 8.03 7.90 -9.32
N LEU A 62 8.20 6.74 -8.67
CA LEU A 62 7.17 5.70 -8.60
C LEU A 62 5.89 6.20 -7.94
N LEU A 63 6.00 6.80 -6.75
CA LEU A 63 4.82 7.24 -5.99
C LEU A 63 4.15 8.47 -6.59
N THR A 64 4.91 9.33 -7.29
CA THR A 64 4.34 10.40 -8.11
C THR A 64 3.50 9.82 -9.25
N ALA A 65 4.03 8.84 -9.98
CA ALA A 65 3.26 8.17 -11.03
C ALA A 65 2.03 7.44 -10.49
N PHE A 66 2.11 6.90 -9.26
CA PHE A 66 0.95 6.35 -8.59
C PHE A 66 -0.10 7.42 -8.25
N GLN A 67 0.28 8.61 -7.81
CA GLN A 67 -0.68 9.71 -7.57
C GLN A 67 -1.43 10.09 -8.85
N ASP A 68 -0.70 10.22 -9.97
CA ASP A 68 -1.30 10.52 -11.27
C ASP A 68 -2.24 9.41 -11.74
N PHE A 69 -1.78 8.16 -11.66
CA PHE A 69 -2.59 6.98 -11.97
C PHE A 69 -3.85 6.90 -11.10
N PHE A 70 -3.73 7.13 -9.80
CA PHE A 70 -4.86 7.08 -8.87
C PHE A 70 -5.89 8.16 -9.20
N ARG A 71 -5.44 9.39 -9.51
CA ARG A 71 -6.31 10.48 -9.96
C ARG A 71 -7.11 10.10 -11.21
N GLU A 72 -6.44 9.53 -12.21
CA GLU A 72 -7.05 9.23 -13.51
C GLU A 72 -8.05 8.08 -13.47
N HIS A 73 -7.87 7.14 -12.54
CA HIS A 73 -8.64 5.89 -12.56
C HIS A 73 -9.53 5.67 -11.34
N SER A 74 -9.30 6.34 -10.20
CA SER A 74 -9.95 6.01 -8.93
C SER A 74 -11.48 6.05 -8.96
N GLU A 75 -12.11 6.94 -9.73
CA GLU A 75 -13.58 7.03 -9.80
C GLU A 75 -14.21 5.73 -10.33
N HIS A 76 -13.70 5.21 -11.44
CA HIS A 76 -14.14 3.93 -12.01
C HIS A 76 -13.86 2.74 -11.08
N TRP A 77 -12.83 2.84 -10.22
CA TRP A 77 -12.43 1.79 -9.29
C TRP A 77 -13.24 1.78 -7.99
N VAL A 78 -13.54 2.96 -7.44
CA VAL A 78 -14.32 3.13 -6.20
C VAL A 78 -15.76 2.64 -6.37
N GLU A 79 -16.33 2.75 -7.56
CA GLU A 79 -17.67 2.25 -7.88
C GLU A 79 -17.72 0.72 -8.10
N ARG A 80 -16.64 0.12 -8.62
CA ARG A 80 -16.59 -1.32 -8.95
C ARG A 80 -16.28 -2.22 -7.75
N PHE A 81 -15.50 -1.74 -6.77
CA PHE A 81 -15.20 -2.55 -5.58
C PHE A 81 -16.36 -2.53 -4.57
N ARG A 82 -16.91 -3.71 -4.27
CA ARG A 82 -17.78 -3.88 -3.08
C ARG A 82 -17.07 -3.51 -1.77
N TYR A 83 -15.74 -3.50 -1.76
CA TYR A 83 -14.88 -3.20 -0.60
C TYR A 83 -14.35 -1.76 -0.63
N LYS A 84 -15.23 -0.78 -0.39
CA LYS A 84 -14.91 0.65 -0.45
C LYS A 84 -13.76 1.09 0.47
N GLU A 85 -13.50 0.35 1.56
CA GLU A 85 -12.39 0.65 2.49
C GLU A 85 -11.05 0.12 1.99
N ALA A 86 -10.99 -1.08 1.40
CA ALA A 86 -9.74 -1.70 0.97
C ALA A 86 -9.32 -1.29 -0.45
N GLY A 87 -10.26 -0.81 -1.29
CA GLY A 87 -10.04 -0.49 -2.70
C GLY A 87 -8.77 0.31 -2.99
N PRO A 88 -8.53 1.47 -2.34
CA PRO A 88 -7.32 2.25 -2.60
C PRO A 88 -6.01 1.51 -2.26
N GLN A 89 -6.02 0.74 -1.17
CA GLN A 89 -4.87 -0.05 -0.75
C GLN A 89 -4.60 -1.21 -1.73
N LEU A 90 -5.66 -1.85 -2.22
CA LEU A 90 -5.55 -2.90 -3.24
C LEU A 90 -5.03 -2.34 -4.57
N LEU A 91 -5.47 -1.14 -4.96
CA LEU A 91 -5.02 -0.50 -6.19
C LEU A 91 -3.53 -0.17 -6.15
N LEU A 92 -3.03 0.36 -5.03
CA LEU A 92 -1.60 0.54 -4.82
C LEU A 92 -0.84 -0.79 -4.90
N GLN A 93 -1.37 -1.85 -4.30
CA GLN A 93 -0.73 -3.16 -4.38
C GLN A 93 -0.66 -3.69 -5.81
N ALA A 94 -1.71 -3.50 -6.61
CA ALA A 94 -1.70 -3.85 -8.04
C ALA A 94 -0.63 -3.06 -8.80
N PHE A 95 -0.54 -1.75 -8.51
CA PHE A 95 0.47 -0.86 -9.08
C PHE A 95 1.88 -1.34 -8.77
N LEU A 96 2.17 -1.58 -7.49
CA LEU A 96 3.47 -2.04 -7.03
C LEU A 96 3.80 -3.45 -7.53
N GLN A 97 2.81 -4.36 -7.63
CA GLN A 97 3.02 -5.72 -8.11
C GLN A 97 3.58 -5.73 -9.53
N ARG A 98 3.09 -4.85 -10.41
CA ARG A 98 3.64 -4.67 -11.78
C ARG A 98 5.12 -4.28 -11.78
N ILE A 99 5.54 -3.48 -10.81
CA ILE A 99 6.92 -3.00 -10.71
C ILE A 99 7.83 -4.09 -10.14
N VAL A 100 7.42 -4.75 -9.04
CA VAL A 100 8.27 -5.77 -8.42
C VAL A 100 8.41 -7.03 -9.27
N ASN A 101 7.47 -7.32 -10.18
CA ASN A 101 7.63 -8.38 -11.17
C ASN A 101 8.93 -8.23 -12.02
N GLY A 102 9.52 -7.03 -12.07
CA GLY A 102 10.80 -6.77 -12.74
C GLY A 102 12.07 -7.14 -11.95
N GLY A 103 11.97 -7.73 -10.75
CA GLY A 103 13.14 -8.19 -9.99
C GLY A 103 13.10 -8.00 -8.46
N GLY A 104 11.95 -7.58 -7.91
CA GLY A 104 11.74 -7.38 -6.47
C GLY A 104 10.65 -8.29 -5.90
N ARG A 105 10.29 -8.04 -4.64
CA ARG A 105 9.09 -8.60 -4.03
C ARG A 105 8.45 -7.60 -3.06
N ILE A 106 7.17 -7.82 -2.78
CA ILE A 106 6.41 -7.09 -1.76
C ILE A 106 6.10 -8.07 -0.63
N GLU A 107 6.55 -7.74 0.57
CA GLU A 107 6.12 -8.40 1.79
C GLU A 107 4.95 -7.61 2.39
N ARG A 108 3.95 -8.31 2.92
CA ARG A 108 2.67 -7.73 3.33
C ARG A 108 2.36 -8.15 4.76
N GLU A 109 2.23 -7.18 5.67
CA GLU A 109 1.77 -7.42 7.04
C GLU A 109 0.28 -7.05 7.15
N TYR A 110 -0.58 -8.07 7.29
CA TYR A 110 -2.03 -7.87 7.39
C TYR A 110 -2.46 -7.71 8.84
N GLY A 111 -2.75 -6.47 9.23
CA GLY A 111 -3.47 -6.16 10.47
C GLY A 111 -4.98 -6.31 10.29
N LEU A 112 -5.50 -7.53 10.17
CA LEU A 112 -6.92 -7.81 9.89
C LEU A 112 -7.90 -7.37 11.01
N GLY A 113 -7.40 -6.87 12.14
CA GLY A 113 -8.19 -6.14 13.16
C GLY A 113 -7.85 -4.64 13.33
N ARG A 114 -6.92 -4.10 12.52
CA ARG A 114 -6.45 -2.70 12.58
C ARG A 114 -6.70 -1.89 11.29
N LYS A 115 -7.38 -2.46 10.28
CA LYS A 115 -7.71 -1.85 8.97
C LYS A 115 -6.51 -1.39 8.12
N ARG A 116 -5.33 -2.00 8.28
CA ARG A 116 -4.07 -1.53 7.65
C ARG A 116 -3.34 -2.66 6.94
N THR A 117 -2.68 -2.28 5.84
CA THR A 117 -1.71 -3.10 5.13
C THR A 117 -0.38 -2.35 5.18
N ASP A 118 0.59 -2.92 5.86
CA ASP A 118 1.94 -2.38 5.90
C ASP A 118 2.73 -3.16 4.85
N LEU A 119 3.40 -2.44 3.95
CA LEU A 119 4.10 -3.04 2.82
C LEU A 119 5.61 -2.83 3.00
N LEU A 120 6.37 -3.87 2.70
CA LEU A 120 7.82 -3.79 2.56
C LEU A 120 8.20 -4.20 1.15
N ILE A 121 8.76 -3.24 0.40
CA ILE A 121 9.39 -3.54 -0.89
C ILE A 121 10.81 -4.01 -0.61
N VAL A 122 11.17 -5.16 -1.19
CA VAL A 122 12.53 -5.69 -1.17
C VAL A 122 13.04 -5.76 -2.61
N TRP A 123 14.04 -4.93 -2.91
CA TRP A 123 14.61 -4.77 -4.25
C TRP A 123 16.11 -5.08 -4.23
N ARG A 124 16.58 -5.88 -5.21
CA ARG A 124 17.99 -6.31 -5.30
C ARG A 124 18.77 -5.37 -6.20
N VAL A 125 19.94 -4.93 -5.73
CA VAL A 125 20.86 -4.07 -6.49
C VAL A 125 22.26 -4.66 -6.36
N GLY A 126 22.65 -5.49 -7.33
CA GLY A 126 23.86 -6.32 -7.21
C GLY A 126 23.80 -7.18 -5.95
N ASN A 127 24.78 -7.02 -5.05
CA ASN A 127 24.85 -7.72 -3.77
C ASN A 127 24.08 -7.01 -2.64
N GLU A 128 23.62 -5.78 -2.88
CA GLU A 128 22.86 -5.00 -1.90
C GLU A 128 21.36 -5.30 -1.99
N THR A 129 20.65 -4.93 -0.93
CA THR A 129 19.19 -5.02 -0.87
C THR A 129 18.63 -3.69 -0.40
N GLN A 130 17.88 -3.02 -1.27
CA GLN A 130 17.07 -1.88 -0.90
C GLN A 130 15.78 -2.40 -0.25
N ARG A 131 15.48 -1.86 0.94
CA ARG A 131 14.25 -2.12 1.68
C ARG A 131 13.49 -0.81 1.79
N VAL A 132 12.23 -0.80 1.41
CA VAL A 132 11.39 0.40 1.49
C VAL A 132 10.12 0.07 2.24
N VAL A 133 9.88 0.77 3.33
CA VAL A 133 8.64 0.67 4.10
C VAL A 133 7.60 1.60 3.51
N ILE A 134 6.39 1.09 3.32
CA ILE A 134 5.22 1.87 2.92
C ILE A 134 4.08 1.58 3.91
N GLU A 135 3.71 2.61 4.66
CA GLU A 135 2.57 2.62 5.58
C GLU A 135 1.35 3.23 4.88
N LEU A 136 0.18 2.62 5.04
CA LEU A 136 -1.06 3.09 4.41
C LEU A 136 -2.06 3.62 5.45
N LYS A 137 -2.66 4.77 5.16
CA LYS A 137 -3.72 5.39 5.96
C LYS A 137 -4.89 5.83 5.10
N ILE A 138 -6.10 5.62 5.60
CA ILE A 138 -7.29 6.30 5.10
C ILE A 138 -7.52 7.52 5.97
N GLN A 139 -7.70 8.68 5.35
CA GLN A 139 -7.99 9.92 6.07
C GLN A 139 -9.43 9.89 6.59
N HIS A 140 -9.59 9.59 7.88
CA HIS A 140 -10.88 9.66 8.60
C HIS A 140 -11.02 10.91 9.45
N LYS A 141 -9.91 11.62 9.70
CA LYS A 141 -9.82 12.82 10.53
C LYS A 141 -9.10 13.91 9.74
N SER A 142 -8.60 14.96 10.42
CA SER A 142 -7.73 15.91 9.73
C SER A 142 -6.46 15.23 9.19
N ARG A 143 -5.87 15.84 8.17
CA ARG A 143 -4.60 15.43 7.58
C ARG A 143 -3.51 15.34 8.64
N GLU A 144 -3.39 16.37 9.46
CA GLU A 144 -2.37 16.50 10.50
C GLU A 144 -2.51 15.39 11.54
N GLN A 145 -3.74 15.09 11.96
CA GLN A 145 -4.00 13.99 12.90
C GLN A 145 -3.69 12.63 12.26
N THR A 146 -3.99 12.46 10.98
CA THR A 146 -3.69 11.22 10.25
C THR A 146 -2.18 11.00 10.13
N ILE A 147 -1.43 12.07 9.86
CA ILE A 147 0.03 12.05 9.77
C ILE A 147 0.65 11.76 11.13
N ALA A 148 0.24 12.48 12.19
CA ALA A 148 0.72 12.24 13.55
C ALA A 148 0.51 10.80 14.02
N GLN A 149 -0.54 10.12 13.54
CA GLN A 149 -0.80 8.71 13.84
C GLN A 149 -0.05 7.72 12.93
N GLY A 150 0.33 8.14 11.72
CA GLY A 150 1.04 7.30 10.74
C GLY A 150 2.55 7.31 10.93
N LEU A 151 3.14 8.44 11.34
CA LEU A 151 4.60 8.56 11.51
C LEU A 151 5.18 7.54 12.51
N PRO A 152 4.60 7.33 13.71
CA PRO A 152 5.15 6.35 14.65
C PRO A 152 5.17 4.93 14.09
N GLN A 153 4.12 4.52 13.38
CA GLN A 153 4.01 3.17 12.79
C GLN A 153 4.97 2.98 11.63
N THR A 154 5.08 3.99 10.77
CA THR A 154 6.03 3.98 9.66
C THR A 154 7.45 3.81 10.21
N TRP A 155 7.80 4.59 11.23
CA TRP A 155 9.10 4.51 11.88
C TRP A 155 9.34 3.17 12.60
N GLU A 156 8.38 2.66 13.37
CA GLU A 156 8.49 1.36 14.03
C GLU A 156 8.76 0.24 13.02
N TYR A 157 8.11 0.30 11.85
CA TYR A 157 8.33 -0.69 10.81
C TYR A 157 9.70 -0.51 10.12
N MET A 158 10.14 0.73 9.89
CA MET A 158 11.49 1.04 9.40
C MET A 158 12.57 0.49 10.32
N ASP A 159 12.43 0.69 11.63
CA ASP A 159 13.34 0.19 12.66
C ASP A 159 13.39 -1.35 12.66
N LYS A 160 12.22 -2.00 12.68
CA LYS A 160 12.09 -3.47 12.57
C LYS A 160 12.75 -4.03 11.31
N CYS A 161 12.68 -3.31 10.18
CA CYS A 161 13.24 -3.73 8.90
C CYS A 161 14.69 -3.30 8.66
N GLY A 162 15.27 -2.48 9.56
CA GLY A 162 16.62 -1.92 9.42
C GLY A 162 16.78 -1.06 8.17
N THR A 163 15.80 -0.21 7.85
CA THR A 163 15.85 0.70 6.69
C THR A 163 15.62 2.15 7.09
N THR A 164 16.21 3.07 6.33
CA THR A 164 15.98 4.51 6.45
C THR A 164 14.98 5.06 5.41
N SER A 165 14.48 4.21 4.51
CA SER A 165 13.52 4.59 3.47
C SER A 165 12.09 4.27 3.90
N GLY A 166 11.35 5.29 4.32
CA GLY A 166 9.96 5.18 4.75
C GLY A 166 9.02 6.11 4.00
N HIS A 167 7.85 5.59 3.62
CA HIS A 167 6.80 6.34 2.96
C HIS A 167 5.47 6.15 3.68
N LEU A 168 4.77 7.24 3.94
CA LEU A 168 3.40 7.22 4.49
C LEU A 168 2.43 7.70 3.41
N ILE A 169 1.53 6.83 2.97
CA ILE A 169 0.54 7.15 1.94
C ILE A 169 -0.83 7.33 2.59
N ILE A 170 -1.46 8.48 2.33
CA ILE A 170 -2.73 8.89 2.92
C ILE A 170 -3.77 9.04 1.82
N PHE A 171 -4.80 8.19 1.88
CA PHE A 171 -5.93 8.21 0.95
C PHE A 171 -7.07 9.12 1.46
N ASP A 172 -7.32 10.24 0.79
CA ASP A 172 -8.43 11.17 1.02
C ASP A 172 -9.62 10.84 0.11
N ARG A 173 -10.60 10.14 0.69
CA ARG A 173 -11.82 9.69 -0.02
C ARG A 173 -12.95 10.72 0.00
N THR A 174 -12.67 11.98 0.35
CA THR A 174 -13.70 13.03 0.38
C THR A 174 -14.28 13.23 -1.02
N VAL A 175 -15.58 12.97 -1.18
CA VAL A 175 -16.28 13.14 -2.45
C VAL A 175 -16.40 14.62 -2.78
N GLY A 176 -16.17 15.01 -4.03
CA GLY A 176 -16.26 16.40 -4.49
C GLY A 176 -15.10 17.31 -4.09
N LYS A 177 -14.15 16.82 -3.28
CA LYS A 177 -12.93 17.56 -2.98
C LYS A 177 -11.99 17.56 -4.21
N PRO A 178 -11.49 18.73 -4.64
CA PRO A 178 -10.55 18.85 -5.75
C PRO A 178 -9.28 18.00 -5.57
N TRP A 179 -8.74 17.46 -6.68
CA TRP A 179 -7.57 16.58 -6.65
C TRP A 179 -6.28 17.28 -6.26
N ASP A 180 -6.12 18.55 -6.59
CA ASP A 180 -5.02 19.41 -6.15
C ASP A 180 -4.99 19.60 -4.64
N GLU A 181 -6.13 19.52 -3.96
CA GLU A 181 -6.19 19.51 -2.50
C GLU A 181 -5.88 18.13 -1.89
N LYS A 182 -6.00 17.04 -2.65
CA LYS A 182 -5.75 15.67 -2.19
C LYS A 182 -4.31 15.23 -2.43
N ILE A 183 -3.78 15.57 -3.60
CA ILE A 183 -2.44 15.20 -4.05
C ILE A 183 -1.43 16.17 -3.46
N TYR A 184 -0.54 15.65 -2.63
CA TYR A 184 0.58 16.41 -2.10
C TYR A 184 1.73 15.46 -1.76
N THR A 185 2.93 16.01 -1.71
CA THR A 185 4.11 15.31 -1.20
C THR A 185 4.80 16.22 -0.21
N ARG A 186 5.13 15.70 0.97
CA ARG A 186 5.87 16.46 1.98
C ARG A 186 6.79 15.56 2.79
N VAL A 187 7.85 16.15 3.30
CA VAL A 187 8.85 15.45 4.12
C VAL A 187 8.57 15.73 5.59
N GLU A 188 8.47 14.67 6.39
CA GLU A 188 8.36 14.73 7.84
C GLU A 188 9.60 14.12 8.47
N HIS A 189 9.97 14.62 9.65
CA HIS A 189 11.06 14.06 10.45
C HIS A 189 10.49 13.43 11.71
N TYR A 190 10.82 12.16 11.95
CA TYR A 190 10.38 11.44 13.14
C TYR A 190 11.52 10.58 13.66
N ASN A 191 11.87 10.71 14.94
CA ASN A 191 12.97 9.99 15.59
C ASN A 191 14.29 10.01 14.76
N GLY A 192 14.64 11.17 14.21
CA GLY A 192 15.88 11.38 13.43
C GLY A 192 15.87 10.76 12.02
N HIS A 193 14.74 10.20 11.56
CA HIS A 193 14.58 9.64 10.23
C HIS A 193 13.64 10.50 9.39
N GLU A 194 13.94 10.55 8.09
CA GLU A 194 13.06 11.17 7.09
C GLU A 194 11.95 10.19 6.71
N ILE A 195 10.70 10.66 6.70
CA ILE A 195 9.53 9.93 6.18
C ILE A 195 8.84 10.82 5.15
N VAL A 196 8.71 10.31 3.92
CA VAL A 196 8.00 11.04 2.87
C VAL A 196 6.51 10.72 2.93
N VAL A 197 5.69 11.74 3.12
CA VAL A 197 4.23 11.64 3.19
C VAL A 197 3.61 12.00 1.85
N TRP A 198 2.73 11.13 1.37
CA TRP A 198 2.04 11.25 0.09
C TRP A 198 0.53 11.34 0.33
N GLY A 199 -0.09 12.40 -0.16
CA GLY A 199 -1.55 12.51 -0.25
C GLY A 199 -2.05 11.95 -1.57
N VAL A 200 -3.11 11.15 -1.53
CA VAL A 200 -3.77 10.58 -2.71
C VAL A 200 -5.28 10.67 -2.56
#